data_AF-A0A9P9JPK9-F1
#
_entry.id   AF-A0A9P9JPK9-F1
#
_cell.length_a   1.000
_cell.length_b   1.000
_cell.length_c   1.000
_cell.angle_alpha   90.00
_cell.angle_beta   90.00
_cell.angle_gamma   90.00
#
_symmetry.space_group_name_H-M   'P 1'
#
loop_
_entity.id
_entity.type
_entity.pdbx_description
1 polymer ?
#
loop_
_entity_poly.entity_id
_entity_poly.type
_entity_poly.pdbx_seq_one_letter_code
_entity_poly.pdbx_strand_id
1 'polypeptide(L)'
;MIFPETLFEWFYDEGFPKHVRVNNMSGGTDIAGCFGLGNTLTPVYSGGCSGLSLGTPVEVYDSEVREGNNTGRPVPDGIPGELVATAAFPNMPVSFWGPGAAKKYHEAYFAHFDDVWTHGDFIMIHPVTKQLFFLGRSDGILNPSGIRFGSAEIYNIIEEQFMAEVEESLCVGQRRPTDNDERVFLFLKLRKGKSLTNELVNRVRDAIREGLSARHVPKFVFSTPQIPVTINGKKVEMPVKRIISGERIQPSGTLANPESLEYFYQFAEVGNEKGSKL
;
A
#
# COMPACT_ATOMS: atom_id res chain seq x y z
N MET A 1 -4.19 -3.73 -4.83
CA MET A 1 -2.89 -4.12 -5.40
C MET A 1 -3.05 -4.09 -6.90
N ILE A 2 -2.16 -3.37 -7.56
CA ILE A 2 -2.09 -3.28 -9.00
C ILE A 2 -1.45 -4.56 -9.54
N PHE A 3 -1.80 -4.95 -10.76
CA PHE A 3 -1.32 -6.18 -11.40
C PHE A 3 0.22 -6.28 -11.29
N PRO A 4 0.77 -7.24 -10.51
CA PRO A 4 2.22 -7.33 -10.27
C PRO A 4 2.98 -7.70 -11.53
N GLU A 5 4.28 -7.38 -11.55
CA GLU A 5 5.19 -7.60 -12.69
C GLU A 5 5.20 -9.06 -13.16
N THR A 6 5.27 -10.02 -12.23
CA THR A 6 5.22 -11.45 -12.56
C THR A 6 3.95 -11.87 -13.29
N LEU A 7 2.82 -11.21 -13.03
CA LEU A 7 1.58 -11.47 -13.79
C LEU A 7 1.57 -10.80 -15.16
N PHE A 8 2.29 -9.68 -15.33
CA PHE A 8 2.54 -9.13 -16.67
C PHE A 8 3.36 -10.09 -17.52
N GLU A 9 4.45 -10.62 -16.96
CA GLU A 9 5.31 -11.59 -17.64
C GLU A 9 4.53 -12.85 -18.00
N TRP A 10 3.87 -13.48 -17.01
CA TRP A 10 3.03 -14.64 -17.24
C TRP A 10 1.95 -14.40 -18.31
N PHE A 11 1.33 -13.21 -18.33
CA PHE A 11 0.31 -12.88 -19.32
C PHE A 11 0.86 -12.97 -20.74
N TYR A 12 2.07 -12.46 -21.00
CA TYR A 12 2.65 -12.42 -22.35
C TYR A 12 3.46 -13.66 -22.71
N ASP A 13 3.99 -14.37 -21.72
CA ASP A 13 4.80 -15.57 -21.93
C ASP A 13 3.92 -16.83 -22.06
N GLU A 14 2.85 -16.93 -21.29
CA GLU A 14 2.06 -18.16 -21.16
C GLU A 14 0.56 -17.96 -21.41
N GLY A 15 -0.02 -16.88 -20.87
CA GLY A 15 -1.47 -16.73 -20.77
C GLY A 15 -2.17 -16.30 -22.06
N PHE A 16 -1.56 -15.38 -22.82
CA PHE A 16 -2.20 -14.69 -23.93
C PHE A 16 -1.22 -14.39 -25.09
N PRO A 17 -1.72 -14.30 -26.34
CA PRO A 17 -0.88 -13.91 -27.47
C PRO A 17 -0.27 -12.52 -27.31
N LYS A 18 0.97 -12.34 -27.79
CA LYS A 18 1.74 -11.08 -27.70
C LYS A 18 1.07 -9.84 -28.31
N HIS A 19 0.03 -10.02 -29.14
CA HIS A 19 -0.73 -8.92 -29.74
C HIS A 19 -1.95 -8.49 -28.90
N VAL A 20 -2.26 -9.20 -27.82
CA VAL A 20 -3.31 -8.83 -26.86
C VAL A 20 -2.70 -7.90 -25.82
N ARG A 21 -3.29 -6.73 -25.62
CA ARG A 21 -2.77 -5.73 -24.67
C ARG A 21 -3.32 -5.95 -23.26
N VAL A 22 -2.44 -6.00 -22.26
CA VAL A 22 -2.82 -5.84 -20.85
C VAL A 22 -3.19 -4.38 -20.59
N ASN A 23 -4.40 -4.13 -20.09
CA ASN A 23 -4.81 -2.83 -19.56
C ASN A 23 -4.93 -2.91 -18.04
N ASN A 24 -3.87 -2.48 -17.38
CA ASN A 24 -3.79 -2.37 -15.94
C ASN A 24 -4.37 -1.02 -15.49
N MET A 25 -5.42 -1.05 -14.68
CA MET A 25 -6.19 0.14 -14.28
C MET A 25 -6.40 0.17 -12.77
N SER A 26 -6.44 1.36 -12.20
CA SER A 26 -6.69 1.58 -10.76
C SER A 26 -8.04 2.26 -10.55
N GLY A 27 -9.09 1.44 -10.49
CA GLY A 27 -10.47 1.88 -10.31
C GLY A 27 -10.87 2.05 -8.85
N GLY A 28 -11.67 3.07 -8.56
CA GLY A 28 -12.18 3.38 -7.22
C GLY A 28 -13.66 3.71 -7.22
N THR A 29 -14.36 3.33 -6.15
CA THR A 29 -15.79 3.62 -5.95
C THR A 29 -16.04 5.12 -5.86
N ASP A 30 -15.12 5.83 -5.21
CA ASP A 30 -15.21 7.24 -4.87
C ASP A 30 -15.53 8.11 -6.09
N ILE A 31 -14.91 7.80 -7.23
CA ILE A 31 -15.08 8.56 -8.47
C ILE A 31 -15.82 7.77 -9.54
N ALA A 32 -16.25 6.53 -9.27
CA ALA A 32 -16.80 5.61 -10.27
C ALA A 32 -15.92 5.54 -11.55
N GLY A 33 -14.60 5.51 -11.37
CA GLY A 33 -13.62 5.69 -12.43
C GLY A 33 -12.21 5.37 -11.92
N CYS A 34 -11.18 5.77 -12.67
CA CYS A 34 -9.79 5.52 -12.30
C CYS A 34 -8.97 6.81 -12.33
N PHE A 35 -7.88 6.86 -11.58
CA PHE A 35 -6.82 7.87 -11.76
C PHE A 35 -5.72 7.38 -12.71
N GLY A 36 -5.40 6.08 -12.66
CA GLY A 36 -4.49 5.40 -13.58
C GLY A 36 -5.22 4.42 -14.51
N LEU A 37 -4.92 4.48 -15.80
CA LEU A 37 -5.57 3.72 -16.86
C LEU A 37 -4.55 3.06 -17.81
N GLY A 38 -5.05 2.20 -18.69
CA GLY A 38 -4.36 1.85 -19.93
C GLY A 38 -4.41 2.98 -20.97
N ASN A 39 -3.41 3.05 -21.84
CA ASN A 39 -3.35 4.00 -22.95
C ASN A 39 -2.90 3.27 -24.22
N THR A 40 -3.83 3.04 -25.15
CA THR A 40 -3.57 2.26 -26.38
C THR A 40 -2.54 2.90 -27.30
N LEU A 41 -2.21 4.18 -27.11
CA LEU A 41 -1.24 4.93 -27.90
C LEU A 41 0.19 4.81 -27.36
N THR A 42 0.39 4.28 -26.15
CA THR A 42 1.72 4.16 -25.52
C THR A 42 2.10 2.69 -25.30
N PRO A 43 3.39 2.35 -25.25
CA PRO A 43 3.82 1.01 -24.86
C PRO A 43 3.29 0.62 -23.46
N VAL A 44 3.07 -0.69 -23.25
CA VAL A 44 2.86 -1.25 -21.91
C VAL A 44 4.23 -1.61 -21.35
N TYR A 45 4.51 -1.20 -20.12
CA TYR A 45 5.59 -1.81 -19.34
C TYR A 45 4.97 -2.47 -18.10
N SER A 46 5.71 -3.40 -17.49
CA SER A 46 5.31 -4.14 -16.31
C SER A 46 5.04 -3.22 -15.11
N GLY A 47 4.18 -3.69 -14.19
CA GLY A 47 3.98 -3.15 -12.85
C GLY A 47 3.15 -1.85 -12.71
N GLY A 48 2.98 -1.07 -13.77
CA GLY A 48 2.32 0.24 -13.71
C GLY A 48 1.07 0.39 -14.61
N CYS A 49 0.26 1.41 -14.34
CA CYS A 49 -0.75 1.89 -15.28
C CYS A 49 -0.06 2.67 -16.41
N SER A 50 -0.47 2.47 -17.67
CA SER A 50 0.19 3.08 -18.85
C SER A 50 0.03 4.60 -18.95
N GLY A 51 -0.91 5.19 -18.20
CA GLY A 51 -1.07 6.63 -18.15
C GLY A 51 -2.13 7.09 -17.16
N LEU A 52 -2.22 8.40 -17.02
CA LEU A 52 -3.22 9.10 -16.22
C LEU A 52 -4.55 9.21 -16.98
N SER A 53 -5.65 9.29 -16.23
CA SER A 53 -6.96 9.59 -16.78
C SER A 53 -7.00 10.98 -17.41
N LEU A 54 -7.48 11.06 -18.65
CA LEU A 54 -7.72 12.33 -19.34
C LEU A 54 -8.78 13.13 -18.59
N GLY A 55 -8.56 14.45 -18.46
CA GLY A 55 -9.49 15.34 -17.75
C GLY A 55 -9.39 15.27 -16.22
N THR A 56 -8.47 14.47 -15.68
CA THR A 56 -8.16 14.43 -14.25
C THR A 56 -6.74 14.99 -14.03
N PRO A 57 -6.60 16.18 -13.41
CA PRO A 57 -5.32 16.84 -13.23
C PRO A 57 -4.53 16.21 -12.09
N VAL A 58 -3.97 15.02 -12.33
CA VAL A 58 -3.24 14.25 -11.32
C VAL A 58 -1.83 14.80 -11.15
N GLU A 59 -1.43 15.01 -9.90
CA GLU A 59 -0.05 15.29 -9.50
C GLU A 59 0.38 14.39 -8.34
N VAL A 60 1.67 14.35 -8.09
CA VAL A 60 2.26 13.67 -6.93
C VAL A 60 2.76 14.73 -5.98
N TYR A 61 2.18 14.81 -4.77
CA TYR A 61 2.62 15.77 -3.76
C TYR A 61 3.56 15.14 -2.75
N ASP A 62 4.49 15.93 -2.23
CA ASP A 62 5.25 15.58 -1.04
C ASP A 62 4.25 15.31 0.08
N SER A 63 4.47 14.19 0.73
CA SER A 63 3.58 13.63 1.73
C SER A 63 3.86 14.19 3.12
N GLU A 64 4.89 15.02 3.29
CA GLU A 64 5.12 15.80 4.50
C GLU A 64 4.31 17.10 4.50
N VAL A 65 3.34 17.18 5.41
CA VAL A 65 2.68 18.44 5.76
C VAL A 65 3.54 19.16 6.79
N ARG A 66 3.95 20.39 6.50
CA ARG A 66 4.69 21.22 7.46
C ARG A 66 3.69 21.91 8.37
N GLU A 67 3.94 21.94 9.68
CA GLU A 67 3.05 22.61 10.63
C GLU A 67 2.73 24.03 10.18
N GLY A 68 1.43 24.34 10.03
CA GLY A 68 0.95 25.64 9.56
C GLY A 68 1.00 25.87 8.04
N ASN A 69 1.33 24.86 7.24
CA ASN A 69 1.27 24.94 5.78
C ASN A 69 0.76 23.63 5.13
N ASN A 70 -0.49 23.66 4.69
CA ASN A 70 -1.16 22.56 4.01
C ASN A 70 -1.23 22.74 2.49
N THR A 71 -0.54 23.70 1.87
CA THR A 71 -0.71 23.94 0.42
C THR A 71 -0.24 22.78 -0.48
N GLY A 72 0.44 21.78 0.10
CA GLY A 72 1.09 20.70 -0.66
C GLY A 72 2.22 21.21 -1.55
N ARG A 73 3.05 20.30 -2.06
CA ARG A 73 4.13 20.63 -3.01
C ARG A 73 4.31 19.49 -4.00
N PRO A 74 4.30 19.74 -5.31
CA PRO A 74 4.58 18.69 -6.27
C PRO A 74 6.02 18.19 -6.13
N VAL A 75 6.21 16.88 -6.27
CA VAL A 75 7.53 16.25 -6.36
C VAL A 75 7.87 15.92 -7.82
N PRO A 76 9.16 15.89 -8.19
CA PRO A 76 9.56 15.42 -9.51
C PRO A 76 9.19 13.95 -9.76
N ASP A 77 9.01 13.59 -11.03
CA ASP A 77 8.84 12.18 -11.41
C ASP A 77 9.99 11.31 -10.88
N GLY A 78 9.67 10.06 -10.51
CA GLY A 78 10.57 9.14 -9.83
C GLY A 78 10.58 9.29 -8.32
N ILE A 79 10.02 10.37 -7.77
CA ILE A 79 9.86 10.55 -6.32
C ILE A 79 8.45 10.12 -5.90
N PRO A 80 8.32 9.16 -4.97
CA PRO A 80 7.03 8.78 -4.40
C PRO A 80 6.36 9.88 -3.58
N GLY A 81 5.03 9.94 -3.60
CA GLY A 81 4.25 10.91 -2.85
C GLY A 81 2.74 10.63 -2.86
N GLU A 82 1.95 11.58 -2.36
CA GLU A 82 0.49 11.52 -2.31
C GLU A 82 -0.12 11.71 -3.70
N LEU A 83 -1.06 10.84 -4.08
CA LEU A 83 -1.91 11.06 -5.25
C LEU A 83 -2.89 12.20 -4.96
N VAL A 84 -2.74 13.30 -5.71
CA VAL A 84 -3.66 14.42 -5.66
C VAL A 84 -4.29 14.71 -7.02
N ALA A 85 -5.47 15.32 -7.01
CA ALA A 85 -6.03 16.01 -8.18
C ALA A 85 -6.14 17.50 -7.88
N THR A 86 -5.45 18.32 -8.66
CA THR A 86 -5.22 19.76 -8.37
C THR A 86 -6.35 20.68 -8.85
N ALA A 87 -7.35 20.12 -9.55
CA ALA A 87 -8.60 20.80 -9.88
C ALA A 87 -9.76 19.80 -9.98
N ALA A 88 -10.98 20.32 -10.04
CA ALA A 88 -12.19 19.51 -10.20
C ALA A 88 -12.17 18.72 -11.52
N PHE A 89 -12.74 17.52 -11.49
CA PHE A 89 -12.82 16.59 -12.61
C PHE A 89 -14.26 16.04 -12.78
N PRO A 90 -14.64 15.53 -13.96
CA PRO A 90 -16.06 15.36 -14.34
C PRO A 90 -16.90 14.44 -13.43
N ASN A 91 -16.28 13.41 -12.88
CA ASN A 91 -16.90 12.36 -12.07
C ASN A 91 -16.58 12.48 -10.57
N MET A 92 -16.10 13.66 -10.15
CA MET A 92 -15.93 14.01 -8.75
C MET A 92 -17.29 14.02 -8.04
N PRO A 93 -17.45 13.35 -6.87
CA PRO A 93 -18.70 13.42 -6.11
C PRO A 93 -19.08 14.86 -5.77
N VAL A 94 -20.38 15.14 -5.73
CA VAL A 94 -20.85 16.45 -5.25
C VAL A 94 -20.68 16.54 -3.73
N SER A 95 -21.04 15.47 -3.02
CA SER A 95 -20.89 15.30 -1.57
C SER A 95 -21.26 13.85 -1.21
N PHE A 96 -21.05 13.48 0.05
CA PHE A 96 -21.67 12.27 0.61
C PHE A 96 -23.17 12.47 0.87
N TRP A 97 -23.86 11.38 1.22
CA TRP A 97 -25.28 11.43 1.58
C TRP A 97 -25.48 11.42 3.11
N GLY A 98 -26.47 12.17 3.59
CA GLY A 98 -26.93 12.15 4.99
C GLY A 98 -26.35 13.24 5.91
N PRO A 99 -26.69 13.21 7.21
CA PRO A 99 -26.26 14.22 8.17
C PRO A 99 -24.74 14.31 8.31
N GLY A 100 -24.19 15.53 8.25
CA GLY A 100 -22.75 15.77 8.32
C GLY A 100 -21.97 15.38 7.06
N ALA A 101 -22.66 15.08 5.96
CA ALA A 101 -22.04 14.62 4.71
C ALA A 101 -20.95 15.56 4.17
N ALA A 102 -21.21 16.86 4.10
CA ALA A 102 -20.24 17.83 3.57
C ALA A 102 -18.94 17.84 4.41
N LYS A 103 -19.07 17.76 5.74
CA LYS A 103 -17.91 17.67 6.64
C LYS A 103 -17.13 16.38 6.42
N LYS A 104 -17.80 15.23 6.37
CA LYS A 104 -17.15 13.93 6.12
C LYS A 104 -16.49 13.87 4.75
N TYR A 105 -17.12 14.46 3.74
CA TYR A 105 -16.59 14.56 2.39
C TYR A 105 -15.30 15.42 2.36
N HIS A 106 -15.33 16.56 3.04
CA HIS A 106 -14.14 17.40 3.22
C HIS A 106 -13.03 16.66 3.98
N GLU A 107 -13.36 16.03 5.10
CA GLU A 107 -12.41 15.25 5.91
C GLU A 107 -11.77 14.11 5.10
N ALA A 108 -12.52 13.48 4.20
CA ALA A 108 -12.03 12.36 3.40
C ALA A 108 -11.04 12.78 2.32
N TYR A 109 -11.24 13.93 1.66
CA TYR A 109 -10.49 14.26 0.42
C TYR A 109 -9.80 15.62 0.42
N PHE A 110 -10.14 16.54 1.31
CA PHE A 110 -9.64 17.93 1.28
C PHE A 110 -9.03 18.41 2.59
N ALA A 111 -9.00 17.57 3.62
CA ALA A 111 -8.42 17.94 4.91
C ALA A 111 -6.90 17.82 4.97
N HIS A 112 -6.28 17.12 4.02
CA HIS A 112 -4.83 16.89 4.04
C HIS A 112 -4.05 18.04 3.40
N PHE A 113 -4.46 18.45 2.21
CA PHE A 113 -3.90 19.60 1.51
C PHE A 113 -4.99 20.59 1.13
N ASP A 114 -4.66 21.87 1.22
CA ASP A 114 -5.57 22.97 0.90
C ASP A 114 -5.92 22.95 -0.60
N ASP A 115 -7.20 23.14 -0.91
CA ASP A 115 -7.75 23.33 -2.26
C ASP A 115 -7.50 22.19 -3.28
N VAL A 116 -7.02 21.02 -2.84
CA VAL A 116 -6.79 19.86 -3.73
C VAL A 116 -7.45 18.59 -3.18
N TRP A 117 -7.89 17.72 -4.09
CA TRP A 117 -8.36 16.39 -3.73
C TRP A 117 -7.17 15.49 -3.44
N THR A 118 -7.10 14.92 -2.24
CA THR A 118 -6.13 13.90 -1.84
C THR A 118 -6.81 12.54 -1.83
N HIS A 119 -6.34 11.59 -2.65
CA HIS A 119 -7.04 10.31 -2.79
C HIS A 119 -6.67 9.28 -1.71
N GLY A 120 -5.52 9.49 -1.04
CA GLY A 120 -4.99 8.58 -0.02
C GLY A 120 -4.30 7.34 -0.60
N ASP A 121 -3.90 7.38 -1.86
CA ASP A 121 -2.93 6.45 -2.43
C ASP A 121 -1.55 7.09 -2.50
N PHE A 122 -0.53 6.31 -2.18
CA PHE A 122 0.86 6.70 -2.36
C PHE A 122 1.34 6.17 -3.70
N ILE A 123 1.85 7.06 -4.54
CA ILE A 123 2.15 6.78 -5.93
C ILE A 123 3.52 7.32 -6.34
N MET A 124 4.01 6.83 -7.48
CA MET A 124 5.16 7.39 -8.18
C MET A 124 4.88 7.39 -9.68
N ILE A 125 5.24 8.50 -10.35
CA ILE A 125 5.22 8.58 -11.81
C ILE A 125 6.62 8.25 -12.31
N HIS A 126 6.73 7.25 -13.18
CA HIS A 126 8.03 6.84 -13.71
C HIS A 126 8.67 7.97 -14.54
N PRO A 127 9.94 8.34 -14.31
CA PRO A 127 10.56 9.52 -14.93
C PRO A 127 10.64 9.45 -16.46
N VAL A 128 10.78 8.25 -17.01
CA VAL A 128 10.89 8.01 -18.47
C VAL A 128 9.57 7.58 -19.10
N THR A 129 9.05 6.40 -18.71
CA THR A 129 7.84 5.82 -19.29
C THR A 129 6.54 6.56 -18.94
N LYS A 130 6.57 7.43 -17.91
CA LYS A 130 5.39 8.14 -17.36
C LYS A 130 4.28 7.23 -16.84
N GLN A 131 4.60 5.95 -16.58
CA GLN A 131 3.65 5.05 -15.95
C GLN A 131 3.38 5.47 -14.51
N LEU A 132 2.15 5.23 -14.08
CA LEU A 132 1.73 5.45 -12.71
C LEU A 132 1.88 4.15 -11.92
N PHE A 133 2.74 4.15 -10.91
CA PHE A 133 2.89 3.08 -9.93
C PHE A 133 2.13 3.43 -8.66
N PHE A 134 1.33 2.48 -8.16
CA PHE A 134 0.67 2.61 -6.86
C PHE A 134 1.42 1.75 -5.85
N LEU A 135 2.01 2.42 -4.88
CA LEU A 135 2.92 1.84 -3.90
C LEU A 135 2.19 1.41 -2.61
N GLY A 136 0.93 1.82 -2.47
CA GLY A 136 0.08 1.42 -1.35
C GLY A 136 -0.91 2.51 -0.98
N ARG A 137 -1.59 2.31 0.14
CA ARG A 137 -2.41 3.35 0.76
C ARG A 137 -1.53 4.28 1.57
N SER A 138 -1.80 5.57 1.54
CA SER A 138 -1.03 6.60 2.25
C SER A 138 -1.04 6.40 3.78
N ASP A 139 -2.15 5.91 4.33
CA ASP A 139 -2.27 5.58 5.76
C ASP A 139 -1.42 4.34 6.17
N GLY A 140 -1.17 3.45 5.22
CA GLY A 140 -0.31 2.28 5.32
C GLY A 140 1.18 2.55 5.10
N ILE A 141 1.59 3.80 4.81
CA ILE A 141 3.00 4.12 4.55
C ILE A 141 3.87 3.83 5.76
N LEU A 142 5.01 3.22 5.46
CA LEU A 142 6.05 2.87 6.39
C LEU A 142 7.07 3.99 6.41
N ASN A 143 7.48 4.43 7.61
CA ASN A 143 8.45 5.49 7.82
C ASN A 143 9.51 5.12 8.90
N PRO A 144 10.21 3.98 8.78
CA PRO A 144 11.32 3.69 9.67
C PRO A 144 12.49 4.64 9.38
N SER A 145 13.00 5.28 10.42
CA SER A 145 14.20 6.13 10.38
C SER A 145 14.11 7.27 9.35
N GLY A 146 12.90 7.79 9.13
CA GLY A 146 12.64 8.91 8.22
C GLY A 146 12.58 8.54 6.73
N ILE A 147 12.52 7.26 6.38
CA ILE A 147 12.43 6.80 4.98
C ILE A 147 11.02 6.30 4.70
N ARG A 148 10.35 6.96 3.77
CA ARG A 148 8.98 6.65 3.39
C ARG A 148 8.93 5.71 2.21
N PHE A 149 8.24 4.59 2.37
CA PHE A 149 8.01 3.64 1.29
C PHE A 149 6.69 2.90 1.48
N GLY A 150 6.21 2.32 0.38
CA GLY A 150 4.96 1.60 0.33
C GLY A 150 5.11 0.12 0.71
N SER A 151 4.10 -0.43 1.39
CA SER A 151 4.06 -1.87 1.68
C SER A 151 4.06 -2.73 0.41
N ALA A 152 3.56 -2.20 -0.72
CA ALA A 152 3.52 -2.90 -2.00
C ALA A 152 4.92 -3.25 -2.53
N GLU A 153 5.93 -2.42 -2.25
CA GLU A 153 7.31 -2.69 -2.68
C GLU A 153 7.84 -3.97 -2.04
N ILE A 154 7.56 -4.18 -0.74
CA ILE A 154 7.89 -5.44 -0.06
C ILE A 154 7.04 -6.58 -0.59
N TYR A 155 5.74 -6.37 -0.81
CA TYR A 155 4.87 -7.44 -1.33
C TYR A 155 5.33 -7.96 -2.68
N ASN A 156 5.77 -7.10 -3.59
CA ASN A 156 6.26 -7.51 -4.90
C ASN A 156 7.44 -8.48 -4.78
N ILE A 157 8.42 -8.18 -3.91
CA ILE A 157 9.56 -9.09 -3.66
C ILE A 157 9.10 -10.43 -3.11
N ILE A 158 8.14 -10.44 -2.16
CA ILE A 158 7.62 -11.68 -1.57
C ILE A 158 6.87 -12.51 -2.61
N GLU A 159 6.00 -11.87 -3.39
CA GLU A 159 5.16 -12.52 -4.40
C GLU A 159 6.01 -13.06 -5.56
N GLU A 160 7.09 -12.37 -5.93
CA GLU A 160 8.01 -12.78 -7.00
C GLU A 160 8.89 -13.95 -6.57
N GLN A 161 9.54 -13.86 -5.41
CA GLN A 161 10.64 -14.78 -5.08
C GLN A 161 10.26 -15.90 -4.12
N PHE A 162 9.12 -15.79 -3.43
CA PHE A 162 8.73 -16.71 -2.34
C PHE A 162 7.36 -17.35 -2.55
N MET A 163 6.80 -17.31 -3.77
CA MET A 163 5.48 -17.87 -4.07
C MET A 163 5.34 -19.37 -3.76
N ALA A 164 6.44 -20.13 -3.65
CA ALA A 164 6.41 -21.56 -3.32
C ALA A 164 6.29 -21.81 -1.81
N GLU A 165 6.72 -20.86 -0.97
CA GLU A 165 6.70 -20.96 0.49
C GLU A 165 5.59 -20.10 1.13
N VAL A 166 5.34 -18.92 0.56
CA VAL A 166 4.43 -17.91 1.08
C VAL A 166 3.16 -17.88 0.23
N GLU A 167 2.01 -17.96 0.89
CA GLU A 167 0.70 -17.81 0.27
C GLU A 167 0.29 -16.33 0.20
N GLU A 168 0.53 -15.58 1.28
CA GLU A 168 0.18 -14.17 1.37
C GLU A 168 1.08 -13.46 2.40
N SER A 169 1.24 -12.16 2.29
CA SER A 169 2.01 -11.34 3.24
C SER A 169 1.29 -10.06 3.64
N LEU A 170 1.60 -9.56 4.83
CA LEU A 170 1.14 -8.28 5.36
C LEU A 170 2.30 -7.53 6.02
N CYS A 171 2.53 -6.30 5.60
CA CYS A 171 3.60 -5.46 6.09
C CYS A 171 3.00 -4.20 6.72
N VAL A 172 3.37 -3.94 7.97
CA VAL A 172 2.79 -2.85 8.77
C VAL A 172 3.85 -2.23 9.67
N GLY A 173 3.70 -0.92 9.90
CA GLY A 173 4.50 -0.18 10.86
C GLY A 173 3.97 -0.37 12.28
N GLN A 174 4.86 -0.41 13.25
CA GLN A 174 4.56 -0.33 14.67
C GLN A 174 5.19 0.95 15.22
N ARG A 175 4.35 1.84 15.78
CA ARG A 175 4.82 3.04 16.47
C ARG A 175 3.94 3.33 17.67
N ARG A 176 4.49 3.11 18.87
CA ARG A 176 3.85 3.42 20.15
C ARG A 176 4.33 4.78 20.67
N PRO A 177 3.61 5.41 21.62
CA PRO A 177 4.06 6.65 22.24
C PRO A 177 5.45 6.57 22.90
N THR A 178 5.86 5.36 23.31
CA THR A 178 7.16 5.08 23.92
C THR A 178 8.27 4.80 22.91
N ASP A 179 7.94 4.62 21.63
CA ASP A 179 8.91 4.24 20.61
C ASP A 179 9.54 5.51 19.99
N ASN A 180 10.87 5.52 19.89
CA ASN A 180 11.60 6.63 19.26
C ASN A 180 11.44 6.66 17.74
N ASP A 181 11.11 5.52 17.13
CA ASP A 181 11.03 5.36 15.68
C ASP A 181 9.99 4.29 15.32
N GLU A 182 9.49 4.34 14.09
CA GLU A 182 8.62 3.28 13.56
C GLU A 182 9.44 2.01 13.27
N ARG A 183 8.86 0.85 13.58
CA ARG A 183 9.46 -0.46 13.32
C ARG A 183 8.58 -1.24 12.36
N VAL A 184 9.19 -1.79 11.31
CA VAL A 184 8.45 -2.53 10.28
C VAL A 184 8.32 -4.01 10.67
N PHE A 185 7.08 -4.51 10.63
CA PHE A 185 6.72 -5.91 10.80
C PHE A 185 6.29 -6.49 9.46
N LEU A 186 6.78 -7.68 9.14
CA LEU A 186 6.34 -8.47 8.01
C LEU A 186 5.74 -9.79 8.51
N PHE A 187 4.46 -9.99 8.24
CA PHE A 187 3.74 -11.22 8.54
C PHE A 187 3.60 -12.05 7.28
N LEU A 188 3.95 -13.33 7.36
CA LEU A 188 3.90 -14.29 6.26
C LEU A 188 2.85 -15.37 6.56
N LYS A 189 1.80 -15.42 5.75
CA LYS A 189 0.90 -16.58 5.69
C LYS A 189 1.59 -17.62 4.82
N LEU A 190 2.08 -18.68 5.44
CA LEU A 190 2.82 -19.73 4.75
C LEU A 190 1.88 -20.74 4.09
N ARG A 191 2.32 -21.32 2.97
CA ARG A 191 1.58 -22.41 2.33
C ARG A 191 1.53 -23.64 3.22
N LYS A 192 0.50 -24.48 3.02
CA LYS A 192 0.33 -25.74 3.75
C LYS A 192 1.60 -26.60 3.69
N GLY A 193 2.08 -27.03 4.85
CA GLY A 193 3.28 -27.86 4.99
C GLY A 193 4.61 -27.09 5.00
N LYS A 194 4.57 -25.76 4.88
CA LYS A 194 5.73 -24.88 5.07
C LYS A 194 5.72 -24.30 6.48
N SER A 195 6.91 -23.97 6.99
CA SER A 195 7.12 -23.37 8.32
C SER A 195 8.08 -22.20 8.23
N LEU A 196 7.97 -21.26 9.17
CA LEU A 196 8.87 -20.12 9.24
C LEU A 196 10.18 -20.58 9.89
N THR A 197 11.20 -20.83 9.08
CA THR A 197 12.53 -21.16 9.57
C THR A 197 13.45 -19.94 9.55
N ASN A 198 14.54 -19.98 10.30
CA ASN A 198 15.53 -18.90 10.28
C ASN A 198 16.14 -18.72 8.88
N GLU A 199 16.31 -19.81 8.13
CA GLU A 199 16.78 -19.78 6.75
C GLU A 199 15.81 -19.03 5.84
N LEU A 200 14.49 -19.28 5.96
CA LEU A 200 13.48 -18.55 5.20
C LEU A 200 13.47 -17.06 5.57
N VAL A 201 13.54 -16.75 6.87
CA VAL A 201 13.60 -15.35 7.34
C VAL A 201 14.81 -14.62 6.79
N ASN A 202 15.99 -15.25 6.78
CA ASN A 202 17.21 -14.65 6.26
C ASN A 202 17.11 -14.42 4.74
N ARG A 203 16.65 -15.42 3.98
CA ARG A 203 16.41 -15.28 2.53
C ARG A 203 15.46 -14.12 2.23
N VAL A 204 14.35 -14.00 2.96
CA VAL A 204 13.38 -12.90 2.78
C VAL A 204 14.04 -11.55 3.04
N ARG A 205 14.84 -11.42 4.10
CA ARG A 205 15.54 -10.18 4.42
C ARG A 205 16.58 -9.80 3.36
N ASP A 206 17.31 -10.78 2.86
CA ASP A 206 18.34 -10.59 1.85
C ASP A 206 17.73 -10.18 0.52
N ALA A 207 16.65 -10.85 0.09
CA ALA A 207 15.89 -10.48 -1.09
C ALA A 207 15.35 -9.04 -1.04
N ILE A 208 14.75 -8.63 0.09
CA ILE A 208 14.26 -7.25 0.26
C ILE A 208 15.42 -6.24 0.23
N ARG A 209 16.57 -6.60 0.81
CA ARG A 209 17.75 -5.73 0.82
C ARG A 209 18.32 -5.53 -0.59
N GLU A 210 18.39 -6.60 -1.36
CA GLU A 210 18.95 -6.62 -2.72
C GLU A 210 18.02 -5.98 -3.74
N GLY A 211 16.71 -6.29 -3.68
CA GLY A 211 15.72 -5.77 -4.61
C GLY A 211 15.31 -4.32 -4.33
N LEU A 212 15.40 -3.88 -3.08
CA LEU A 212 15.06 -2.51 -2.68
C LEU A 212 16.26 -1.81 -2.03
N SER A 213 16.34 -1.82 -0.70
CA SER A 213 17.50 -1.34 0.04
C SER A 213 17.51 -1.85 1.48
N ALA A 214 18.64 -1.72 2.17
CA ALA A 214 18.77 -2.07 3.58
C ALA A 214 17.73 -1.40 4.51
N ARG A 215 17.19 -0.25 4.08
CA ARG A 215 16.17 0.53 4.81
C ARG A 215 14.76 -0.07 4.71
N HIS A 216 14.50 -0.90 3.69
CA HIS A 216 13.23 -1.59 3.51
C HIS A 216 13.14 -2.87 4.33
N VAL A 217 14.26 -3.37 4.87
CA VAL A 217 14.33 -4.67 5.54
C VAL A 217 13.50 -4.64 6.83
N PRO A 218 12.47 -5.51 6.98
CA PRO A 218 11.64 -5.54 8.18
C PRO A 218 12.45 -5.87 9.43
N LYS A 219 12.16 -5.13 10.52
CA LYS A 219 12.75 -5.39 11.83
C LYS A 219 12.29 -6.71 12.42
N PHE A 220 11.05 -7.09 12.15
CA PHE A 220 10.49 -8.36 12.57
C PHE A 220 9.82 -9.09 11.41
N VAL A 221 10.01 -10.41 11.35
CA VAL A 221 9.37 -11.29 10.38
C VAL A 221 8.71 -12.42 11.15
N PHE A 222 7.41 -12.58 11.01
CA PHE A 222 6.62 -13.58 11.72
C PHE A 222 5.73 -14.36 10.76
N SER A 223 5.35 -15.58 11.12
CA SER A 223 4.28 -16.28 10.43
C SER A 223 2.94 -15.80 10.97
N THR A 224 1.89 -15.92 10.18
CA THR A 224 0.51 -15.71 10.63
C THR A 224 -0.41 -16.78 10.05
N PRO A 225 -1.42 -17.24 10.80
CA PRO A 225 -2.40 -18.17 10.26
C PRO A 225 -3.24 -17.54 9.13
N GLN A 226 -3.47 -16.23 9.18
CA GLN A 226 -4.36 -15.56 8.24
C GLN A 226 -4.04 -14.06 8.11
N ILE A 227 -4.29 -13.49 6.93
CA ILE A 227 -4.26 -12.05 6.69
C ILE A 227 -5.69 -11.50 6.75
N PRO A 228 -5.95 -10.40 7.49
CA PRO A 228 -7.25 -9.76 7.50
C PRO A 228 -7.55 -9.14 6.13
N VAL A 229 -8.73 -9.44 5.60
CA VAL A 229 -9.20 -8.95 4.29
C VAL A 229 -10.62 -8.41 4.38
N THR A 230 -10.94 -7.48 3.50
CA THR A 230 -12.32 -7.01 3.28
C THR A 230 -13.16 -8.09 2.60
N ILE A 231 -14.49 -7.89 2.57
CA ILE A 231 -15.44 -8.73 1.80
C ILE A 231 -15.04 -8.86 0.32
N ASN A 232 -14.36 -7.85 -0.24
CA ASN A 232 -13.86 -7.86 -1.62
C ASN A 232 -12.44 -8.44 -1.76
N GLY A 233 -11.91 -9.11 -0.73
CA GLY A 233 -10.60 -9.75 -0.75
C GLY A 233 -9.39 -8.80 -0.63
N LYS A 234 -9.60 -7.49 -0.43
CA LYS A 234 -8.48 -6.56 -0.23
C LYS A 234 -7.88 -6.73 1.17
N LYS A 235 -6.56 -6.91 1.26
CA LYS A 235 -5.75 -6.88 2.50
C LYS A 235 -6.03 -5.60 3.30
N VAL A 236 -6.02 -5.71 4.63
CA VAL A 236 -6.37 -4.62 5.54
C VAL A 236 -5.25 -4.38 6.56
N GLU A 237 -4.42 -3.37 6.29
CA GLU A 237 -3.21 -3.05 7.07
C GLU A 237 -3.52 -2.25 8.34
N MET A 238 -4.40 -1.25 8.25
CA MET A 238 -4.61 -0.26 9.31
C MET A 238 -5.07 -0.84 10.67
N PRO A 239 -6.09 -1.72 10.73
CA PRO A 239 -6.41 -2.49 11.91
C PRO A 239 -5.22 -3.18 12.57
N VAL A 240 -4.37 -3.86 11.78
CA VAL A 240 -3.20 -4.56 12.33
C VAL A 240 -2.16 -3.57 12.84
N LYS A 241 -1.87 -2.50 12.08
CA LYS A 241 -0.97 -1.39 12.49
C LYS A 241 -1.39 -0.81 13.85
N ARG A 242 -2.69 -0.54 14.03
CA ARG A 242 -3.25 -0.02 15.30
C ARG A 242 -3.12 -1.04 16.44
N ILE A 243 -3.48 -2.30 16.19
CA ILE A 243 -3.37 -3.39 17.18
C ILE A 243 -1.94 -3.54 17.68
N ILE A 244 -0.98 -3.69 16.77
CA ILE A 244 0.42 -3.88 17.16
C ILE A 244 1.02 -2.61 17.78
N SER A 245 0.42 -1.43 17.53
CA SER A 245 0.78 -0.18 18.19
C SER A 245 0.06 0.01 19.55
N GLY A 246 -0.59 -1.03 20.08
CA GLY A 246 -1.13 -1.06 21.44
C GLY A 246 -2.59 -0.62 21.55
N GLU A 247 -3.28 -0.37 20.44
CA GLU A 247 -4.69 0.00 20.47
C GLU A 247 -5.60 -1.24 20.51
N ARG A 248 -6.69 -1.15 21.29
CA ARG A 248 -7.81 -2.09 21.19
C ARG A 248 -8.80 -1.54 20.18
N ILE A 249 -9.10 -2.34 19.16
CA ILE A 249 -10.00 -1.93 18.07
C ILE A 249 -11.24 -2.82 18.02
N GLN A 250 -12.35 -2.23 17.57
CA GLN A 250 -13.53 -2.98 17.18
C GLN A 250 -13.44 -3.29 15.68
N PRO A 251 -13.60 -4.55 15.25
CA PRO A 251 -13.57 -4.90 13.84
C PRO A 251 -14.66 -4.16 13.04
N SER A 252 -14.29 -3.63 11.88
CA SER A 252 -15.26 -3.06 10.94
C SER A 252 -16.18 -4.15 10.36
N GLY A 253 -17.44 -3.81 10.10
CA GLY A 253 -18.39 -4.68 9.39
C GLY A 253 -18.00 -4.98 7.93
N THR A 254 -16.95 -4.35 7.42
CA THR A 254 -16.42 -4.59 6.06
C THR A 254 -15.38 -5.71 5.99
N LEU A 255 -14.93 -6.24 7.13
CA LEU A 255 -13.97 -7.36 7.20
C LEU A 255 -14.68 -8.68 6.92
N ALA A 256 -14.08 -9.52 6.07
CA ALA A 256 -14.60 -10.86 5.77
C ALA A 256 -14.25 -11.87 6.87
N ASN A 257 -13.12 -11.66 7.55
CA ASN A 257 -12.53 -12.55 8.56
C ASN A 257 -12.10 -11.76 9.82
N PRO A 258 -13.03 -11.08 10.50
CA PRO A 258 -12.72 -10.21 11.64
C PRO A 258 -11.98 -10.91 12.78
N GLU A 259 -12.19 -12.21 12.96
CA GLU A 259 -11.52 -13.05 13.95
C GLU A 259 -10.00 -13.16 13.76
N SER A 260 -9.51 -12.96 12.52
CA SER A 260 -8.07 -12.98 12.23
C SER A 260 -7.29 -11.89 12.98
N LEU A 261 -7.97 -10.80 13.38
CA LEU A 261 -7.36 -9.70 14.13
C LEU A 261 -6.89 -10.12 15.53
N GLU A 262 -7.53 -11.13 16.14
CA GLU A 262 -7.20 -11.56 17.51
C GLU A 262 -5.74 -12.03 17.61
N TYR A 263 -5.25 -12.70 16.56
CA TYR A 263 -3.87 -13.17 16.48
C TYR A 263 -2.85 -12.01 16.63
N PHE A 264 -3.18 -10.81 16.16
CA PHE A 264 -2.23 -9.72 16.10
C PHE A 264 -2.01 -9.01 17.44
N TYR A 265 -2.93 -9.16 18.41
CA TYR A 265 -2.81 -8.50 19.73
C TYR A 265 -1.56 -8.92 20.50
N GLN A 266 -1.05 -10.14 20.30
CA GLN A 266 0.17 -10.61 20.96
C GLN A 266 1.43 -9.83 20.53
N PHE A 267 1.41 -9.21 19.34
CA PHE A 267 2.56 -8.47 18.82
C PHE A 267 2.66 -7.04 19.35
N ALA A 268 1.65 -6.56 20.08
CA ALA A 268 1.68 -5.25 20.74
C ALA A 268 2.86 -5.11 21.73
N GLU A 269 3.26 -6.21 22.35
CA GLU A 269 4.35 -6.27 23.33
C GLU A 269 5.73 -6.51 22.70
N VAL A 270 5.80 -6.82 21.41
CA VAL A 270 7.06 -7.17 20.74
C VAL A 270 8.00 -5.96 20.71
N GLY A 271 9.25 -6.20 21.12
CA GLY A 271 10.27 -5.18 21.24
C GLY A 271 10.11 -4.24 22.44
N ASN A 272 9.28 -4.58 23.44
CA ASN A 272 9.43 -4.04 24.79
C ASN A 272 10.65 -4.68 25.48
N GLU A 273 11.51 -3.86 26.09
CA GLU A 273 12.74 -4.29 26.78
C GLU A 273 12.49 -5.34 27.90
N LYS A 274 11.24 -5.48 28.37
CA LYS A 274 10.84 -6.41 29.43
C LYS A 274 10.07 -7.65 28.96
N GLY A 275 9.83 -7.82 27.65
CA GLY A 275 8.81 -8.76 27.14
C GLY A 275 9.23 -9.71 26.00
N SER A 276 10.51 -9.85 25.67
CA SER A 276 10.90 -10.66 24.49
C SER A 276 10.87 -12.17 24.79
N LYS A 277 9.72 -12.82 24.55
CA LYS A 277 9.58 -14.29 24.46
C LYS A 277 8.82 -14.77 23.22
N LEU A 278 8.70 -13.92 22.18
CA LEU A 278 8.12 -14.26 20.88
C LEU A 278 9.15 -14.06 19.78
#